data_AF-A0A959Y548-F1
#
_entry.id   AF-A0A959Y548-F1
#
_cell.length_a   1.000
_cell.length_b   1.000
_cell.length_c   1.000
_cell.angle_alpha   90.00
_cell.angle_beta   90.00
_cell.angle_gamma   90.00
#
_symmetry.space_group_name_H-M   'P 1'
#
loop_
_entity.id
_entity.type
_entity.pdbx_description
1 polymer ?
#
loop_
_entity_poly.entity_id
_entity_poly.type
_entity_poly.pdbx_seq_one_letter_code
_entity_poly.pdbx_strand_id
1 'polypeptide(L)' 'VLQGQPINEPVVQHGPFVMNTREEIQQAFADYQATQFGGWPWERIDPVHDRQAGRFARHSDGREERMG' A
#
# COMPACT_ATOMS: atom_id res chain seq x y z
N VAL A 1 24.35 8.51 -2.03
CA VAL A 1 24.49 7.03 -2.11
C VAL A 1 23.52 6.43 -1.11
N LEU A 2 22.71 5.46 -1.50
CA LEU A 2 21.88 4.66 -0.59
C LEU A 2 22.66 3.39 -0.21
N GLN A 3 22.65 3.00 1.05
CA GLN A 3 23.29 1.78 1.57
C GLN A 3 22.34 1.06 2.53
N GLY A 4 22.51 -0.26 2.68
CA GLY A 4 21.70 -1.10 3.57
C GLY A 4 22.39 -2.44 3.86
N GLN A 5 22.02 -3.06 4.98
CA GLN A 5 22.48 -4.41 5.34
C GLN A 5 21.76 -5.47 4.48
N PRO A 6 22.48 -6.46 3.91
CA PRO A 6 21.84 -7.53 3.16
C PRO A 6 20.90 -8.38 4.01
N ILE A 7 19.73 -8.73 3.45
CA ILE A 7 18.73 -9.58 4.09
C ILE A 7 19.14 -11.07 4.06
N ASN A 8 19.95 -11.48 3.08
CA ASN A 8 20.46 -12.86 2.90
C ASN A 8 19.37 -13.93 2.71
N GLU A 9 18.24 -13.56 2.13
CA GLU A 9 17.18 -14.50 1.77
C GLU A 9 17.07 -14.65 0.25
N PRO A 10 16.50 -15.76 -0.25
CA PRO A 10 16.17 -15.91 -1.66
C PRO A 10 15.28 -14.77 -2.13
N VAL A 11 15.52 -14.30 -3.35
CA VAL A 11 14.73 -13.26 -4.00
C VAL A 11 14.17 -13.82 -5.30
N VAL A 12 12.85 -13.85 -5.41
CA VAL A 12 12.10 -14.24 -6.60
C VAL A 12 11.18 -13.08 -6.97
N GLN A 13 11.30 -12.57 -8.19
CA GLN A 13 10.52 -11.42 -8.67
C GLN A 13 9.70 -11.81 -9.90
N HIS A 14 8.43 -11.39 -9.94
CA HIS A 14 7.62 -11.44 -11.15
C HIS A 14 6.61 -10.30 -11.19
N GLY A 15 6.72 -9.44 -12.21
CA GLY A 15 5.88 -8.25 -12.33
C GLY A 15 6.01 -7.34 -11.08
N PRO A 16 4.90 -6.96 -10.43
CA PRO A 16 4.90 -6.06 -9.28
C PRO A 16 5.26 -6.76 -7.95
N PHE A 17 5.46 -8.08 -7.94
CA PHE A 17 5.64 -8.85 -6.71
C PHE A 17 7.07 -9.38 -6.56
N VAL A 18 7.58 -9.32 -5.33
CA VAL A 18 8.86 -9.87 -4.89
C VAL A 18 8.59 -10.72 -3.66
N MET A 19 9.02 -11.98 -3.68
CA MET A 19 8.85 -12.98 -2.62
C MET A 19 10.11 -13.86 -2.51
N ASN A 20 10.11 -14.86 -1.62
CA ASN A 20 11.23 -15.77 -1.44
C ASN A 20 11.11 -17.03 -2.31
N THR A 21 9.89 -17.44 -2.70
CA THR A 21 9.65 -18.64 -3.53
C THR A 21 8.72 -18.38 -4.73
N ARG A 22 8.68 -19.33 -5.69
CA ARG A 22 7.81 -19.21 -6.87
C ARG A 22 6.34 -19.47 -6.50
N GLU A 23 6.11 -20.34 -5.53
CA GLU A 23 4.80 -20.66 -4.98
C GLU A 23 4.19 -19.43 -4.31
N GLU A 24 4.98 -18.67 -3.53
CA GLU A 24 4.55 -17.39 -2.94
C GLU A 24 4.20 -16.34 -3.99
N ILE A 25 4.95 -16.28 -5.10
CA ILE A 25 4.58 -15.40 -6.23
C ILE A 25 3.21 -15.80 -6.80
N GLN A 26 2.96 -17.09 -7.01
CA GLN A 26 1.66 -17.57 -7.52
C GLN A 26 0.52 -17.23 -6.55
N GLN A 27 0.75 -17.39 -5.25
CA GLN A 27 -0.21 -17.01 -4.22
C GLN A 27 -0.47 -15.51 -4.24
N ALA A 28 0.56 -14.67 -4.34
CA ALA A 28 0.40 -13.21 -4.42
C ALA A 28 -0.45 -12.76 -5.62
N PHE A 29 -0.27 -13.41 -6.78
CA PHE A 29 -1.15 -13.17 -7.93
C PHE A 29 -2.58 -13.63 -7.67
N ALA A 30 -2.79 -14.79 -7.05
CA ALA A 30 -4.12 -15.28 -6.71
C ALA A 30 -4.84 -14.33 -5.72
N ASP A 31 -4.14 -13.87 -4.68
CA ASP A 31 -4.66 -12.92 -3.69
C ASP A 31 -5.02 -11.58 -4.36
N TYR A 32 -4.17 -11.11 -5.28
CA TYR A 32 -4.42 -9.90 -6.05
C TYR A 32 -5.63 -10.04 -6.97
N GLN A 33 -5.79 -11.18 -7.64
CA GLN A 33 -6.95 -11.42 -8.48
C GLN A 33 -8.24 -11.54 -7.66
N ALA A 34 -8.17 -12.11 -6.46
CA ALA A 34 -9.31 -12.30 -5.58
C ALA A 34 -9.78 -11.01 -4.90
N THR A 35 -8.84 -10.16 -4.46
CA THR A 35 -9.14 -9.04 -3.57
C THR A 35 -8.52 -7.71 -3.98
N GLN A 36 -7.78 -7.67 -5.11
CA GLN A 36 -6.89 -6.56 -5.45
C GLN A 36 -5.84 -6.38 -4.35
N PHE A 37 -6.00 -5.40 -3.47
CA PHE A 37 -5.04 -5.15 -2.37
C PHE A 37 -5.68 -5.40 -0.99
N GLY A 38 -6.45 -6.47 -0.84
CA GLY A 38 -7.22 -6.73 0.38
C GLY A 38 -8.58 -6.02 0.43
N GLY A 39 -9.10 -5.66 -0.75
CA GLY A 39 -10.30 -4.83 -0.93
C GLY A 39 -9.96 -3.36 -0.80
N TRP A 40 -10.38 -2.55 -1.77
CA TRP A 40 -10.29 -1.10 -1.66
C TRP A 40 -11.30 -0.63 -0.59
N PRO A 41 -10.86 -0.12 0.58
CA PRO A 41 -11.76 0.12 1.70
C PRO A 41 -12.61 1.39 1.53
N TRP A 42 -12.35 2.18 0.48
CA TRP A 42 -13.04 3.43 0.22
C TRP A 42 -14.13 3.24 -0.84
N GLU A 43 -15.25 3.97 -0.71
CA GLU A 43 -16.39 3.88 -1.65
C GLU A 43 -16.04 4.30 -3.09
N ARG A 44 -14.94 5.02 -3.28
CA ARG A 44 -14.53 5.63 -4.56
C ARG A 44 -13.11 5.19 -4.88
N ILE A 45 -12.84 4.83 -6.13
CA ILE A 45 -11.50 4.42 -6.60
C ILE A 45 -10.44 5.52 -6.44
N ASP A 46 -10.86 6.79 -6.48
CA ASP A 46 -9.98 7.96 -6.37
C ASP A 46 -10.43 8.86 -5.21
N PRO A 47 -10.18 8.48 -3.95
CA PRO A 47 -10.54 9.27 -2.78
C PRO A 47 -9.66 10.52 -2.76
N VAL A 48 -10.24 11.63 -3.21
CA VAL A 48 -9.69 12.96 -3.04
C VAL A 48 -10.32 13.62 -1.83
N HIS A 49 -9.54 14.43 -1.12
CA HIS A 49 -10.10 15.27 -0.06
C HIS A 49 -11.09 16.27 -0.66
N ASP A 50 -12.12 16.62 0.13
CA ASP A 50 -13.09 17.63 -0.28
C ASP A 50 -12.34 18.94 -0.59
N ARG A 51 -12.60 19.51 -1.78
CA ARG A 51 -11.99 20.76 -2.22
C ARG A 51 -12.32 21.93 -1.28
N GLN A 52 -13.41 21.85 -0.52
CA GLN A 52 -13.84 22.85 0.44
C GLN A 52 -13.25 22.66 1.84
N ALA A 53 -12.56 21.54 2.11
CA ALA A 53 -12.04 21.22 3.45
C ALA A 53 -10.97 22.19 3.98
N GLY A 54 -10.46 23.09 3.13
CA GLY A 54 -9.40 24.01 3.50
C GLY A 54 -8.10 23.27 3.86
N ARG A 55 -7.25 23.89 4.67
CA ARG A 55 -6.03 23.25 5.19
C ARG A 55 -6.40 22.38 6.39
N PHE A 56 -5.99 21.12 6.38
CA PHE A 56 -6.18 20.23 7.52
C PHE A 56 -4.97 19.32 7.73
N ALA A 57 -4.84 18.77 8.94
CA ALA A 57 -3.85 17.76 9.31
C ALA A 57 -4.55 16.60 10.04
N ARG A 58 -4.36 15.37 9.53
CA ARG A 58 -4.83 14.15 10.20
C ARG A 58 -3.64 13.51 10.93
N HIS A 59 -3.77 13.38 12.25
CA HIS A 59 -2.78 12.78 13.11
C HIS A 59 -3.00 11.26 13.21
N SER A 60 -1.96 10.52 13.57
CA SER A 60 -2.01 9.05 13.71
C SER A 60 -2.95 8.57 14.82
N ASP A 61 -3.30 9.45 15.77
CA ASP A 61 -4.28 9.20 16.84
C ASP A 61 -5.74 9.40 16.39
N GLY A 62 -5.96 9.80 15.13
CA GLY A 62 -7.27 10.06 14.55
C GLY A 62 -7.77 11.49 14.68
N ARG A 63 -7.02 12.38 15.35
CA ARG A 63 -7.38 13.81 15.42
C ARG A 63 -7.23 14.48 14.06
N GLU A 64 -8.19 15.32 13.70
CA GLU A 64 -8.12 16.21 12.53
C GLU A 64 -8.06 17.66 13.01
N GLU A 65 -6.99 18.37 12.68
CA GLU A 65 -6.90 19.82 12.86
C GLU A 65 -7.31 20.49 11.55
N ARG A 66 -8.21 21.48 11.61
CA ARG A 66 -8.57 22.33 10.46
C ARG A 66 -8.06 23.74 10.72
N MET A 67 -7.23 24.26 9.82
CA MET A 67 -6.82 25.65 9.85
C MET A 67 -7.80 26.47 9.03
N GLY A 68 -8.51 27.38 9.69
CA GLY A 68 -9.39 28.36 9.07
C GLY A 68 -8.65 29.39 8.23
#